data_AF-A0A662HKR8-F1
#
_entry.id   AF-A0A662HKR8-F1
#
_cell.length_a   1.000
_cell.length_b   1.000
_cell.length_c   1.000
_cell.angle_alpha   90.00
_cell.angle_beta   90.00
_cell.angle_gamma   90.00
#
_symmetry.space_group_name_H-M   'P 1'
#
loop_
_entity.id
_entity.type
_entity.pdbx_description
1 polymer ?
#
loop_
_entity_poly.entity_id
_entity_poly.type
_entity_poly.pdbx_seq_one_letter_code
_entity_poly.pdbx_strand_id
1 'polypeptide(L)'
;MLNASATPLGGSPFLKGCRRRVAVTKIDKRTARRLLSEAREALEELKELVSRGREQVLGDRTLIFSMRYSVILMVEALADLSFAILEKDFGECPEGYRDAFARLAKRGVVKPSLAEGMRRLASLRNLIVHRYWAVNDERIYEEAVGGGIGIVEEFVAEVSNYVEAKDP
;
A
#
# COMPACT_ATOMS: atom_id res chain seq x y z
N MET A 1 -46.88 -38.55 28.61
CA MET A 1 -45.68 -39.41 28.72
C MET A 1 -44.80 -39.16 27.50
N LEU A 2 -43.58 -38.69 27.75
CA LEU A 2 -42.33 -38.87 26.98
C LEU A 2 -42.41 -38.98 25.44
N ASN A 3 -41.84 -38.01 24.74
CA ASN A 3 -40.53 -38.25 24.13
C ASN A 3 -39.84 -36.94 23.71
N ALA A 4 -38.73 -36.67 24.38
CA ALA A 4 -37.70 -35.74 23.95
C ALA A 4 -36.81 -36.46 22.93
N SER A 5 -36.68 -35.90 21.73
CA SER A 5 -35.63 -36.28 20.78
C SER A 5 -34.69 -35.08 20.62
N ALA A 6 -33.67 -35.06 21.47
CA ALA A 6 -32.51 -34.21 21.30
C ALA A 6 -31.61 -34.85 20.24
N THR A 7 -31.43 -34.17 19.11
CA THR A 7 -30.43 -34.54 18.09
C THR A 7 -29.15 -33.76 18.37
N PRO A 8 -27.98 -34.41 18.52
CA PRO A 8 -26.74 -33.71 18.82
C PRO A 8 -25.89 -33.45 17.55
N LEU A 9 -25.10 -32.38 17.64
CA LEU A 9 -23.83 -32.15 16.94
C LEU A 9 -23.86 -31.84 15.43
N GLY A 10 -23.76 -30.54 15.13
CA GLY A 10 -23.19 -30.01 13.89
C GLY A 10 -22.11 -28.97 14.23
N GLY A 11 -21.00 -29.42 14.82
CA GLY A 11 -19.84 -28.57 15.03
C GLY A 11 -19.27 -28.13 13.68
N SER A 12 -19.40 -26.84 13.37
CA SER A 12 -18.67 -26.23 12.26
C SER A 12 -17.17 -26.40 12.53
N PRO A 13 -16.40 -27.06 11.64
CA PRO A 13 -14.97 -27.11 11.79
C PRO A 13 -14.44 -25.71 11.43
N PHE A 14 -14.24 -24.89 12.46
CA PHE A 14 -13.29 -23.79 12.40
C PHE A 14 -12.01 -24.33 11.78
N LEU A 15 -11.74 -23.91 10.54
CA LEU A 15 -10.57 -24.28 9.78
C LEU A 15 -9.33 -23.86 10.57
N LYS A 16 -8.76 -24.85 11.25
CA LYS A 16 -7.47 -24.79 11.93
C LYS A 16 -6.40 -24.39 10.91
N GLY A 17 -5.69 -23.31 11.25
CA GLY A 17 -4.29 -23.06 10.90
C GLY A 17 -3.82 -23.56 9.53
N CYS A 18 -4.17 -22.84 8.46
CA CYS A 18 -3.36 -22.90 7.25
C CYS A 18 -2.11 -22.03 7.51
N ARG A 19 -1.01 -22.64 7.99
CA ARG A 19 0.30 -22.00 7.91
C ARG A 19 0.53 -21.67 6.44
N ARG A 20 0.46 -20.38 6.10
CA ARG A 20 0.72 -19.88 4.74
C ARG A 20 2.11 -20.37 4.34
N ARG A 21 2.19 -21.36 3.45
CA ARG A 21 3.40 -21.55 2.66
C ARG A 21 3.48 -20.33 1.76
N VAL A 22 4.28 -19.34 2.18
CA VAL A 22 4.65 -18.23 1.30
C VAL A 22 5.46 -18.88 0.18
N ALA A 23 4.86 -19.01 -1.00
CA ALA A 23 5.61 -19.42 -2.18
C ALA A 23 6.73 -18.39 -2.37
N VAL A 24 7.94 -18.86 -2.64
CA VAL A 24 9.10 -17.98 -2.86
C VAL A 24 8.77 -17.02 -4.00
N THR A 25 8.97 -15.73 -3.75
CA THR A 25 8.74 -14.70 -4.78
C THR A 25 9.66 -14.92 -5.98
N LYS A 26 9.13 -14.71 -7.18
CA LYS A 26 9.84 -14.78 -8.46
C LYS A 26 10.30 -13.39 -8.94
N ILE A 27 10.05 -12.34 -8.16
CA ILE A 27 10.55 -11.00 -8.46
C ILE A 27 12.08 -10.95 -8.38
N ASP A 28 12.70 -10.19 -9.27
CA ASP A 28 14.13 -9.88 -9.17
C ASP A 28 14.39 -9.01 -7.94
N LYS A 29 15.24 -9.49 -7.02
CA LYS A 29 15.53 -8.81 -5.76
C LYS A 29 16.17 -7.44 -5.95
N ARG A 30 16.97 -7.25 -7.01
CA ARG A 30 17.58 -5.95 -7.30
C ARG A 30 16.50 -4.93 -7.67
N THR A 31 15.55 -5.33 -8.50
CA THR A 31 14.40 -4.51 -8.90
C THR A 31 13.54 -4.16 -7.69
N ALA A 32 13.20 -5.16 -6.86
CA ALA A 32 12.41 -4.93 -5.65
C ALA A 32 13.09 -3.95 -4.69
N ARG A 33 14.39 -4.12 -4.42
CA ARG A 33 15.16 -3.21 -3.54
C ARG A 33 15.26 -1.80 -4.10
N ARG A 34 15.43 -1.64 -5.41
CA ARG A 34 15.46 -0.32 -6.04
C ARG A 34 14.14 0.42 -5.81
N LEU A 35 13.01 -0.21 -6.15
CA LEU A 35 11.68 0.38 -5.97
C LEU A 35 11.37 0.68 -4.49
N LEU A 36 11.78 -0.20 -3.57
CA LEU A 36 11.65 0.05 -2.14
C LEU A 36 12.51 1.22 -1.66
N SER A 37 13.72 1.40 -2.20
CA SER A 37 14.57 2.56 -1.88
C SER A 37 13.92 3.85 -2.36
N GLU A 38 13.48 3.89 -3.63
CA GLU A 38 12.81 5.05 -4.22
C GLU A 38 11.55 5.45 -3.42
N ALA A 39 10.73 4.48 -3.02
CA ALA A 39 9.56 4.73 -2.18
C ALA A 39 9.93 5.27 -0.79
N ARG A 40 10.99 4.74 -0.17
CA ARG A 40 11.46 5.18 1.16
C ARG A 40 12.03 6.60 1.11
N GLU A 41 12.86 6.90 0.11
CA GLU A 41 13.44 8.25 -0.07
C GLU A 41 12.34 9.30 -0.24
N ALA A 42 11.35 9.02 -1.09
CA ALA A 42 10.20 9.92 -1.28
C ALA A 42 9.37 10.08 0.00
N LEU A 43 9.21 9.01 0.78
CA LEU A 43 8.50 9.04 2.05
C LEU A 43 9.25 9.86 3.13
N GLU A 44 10.58 9.73 3.20
CA GLU A 44 11.39 10.53 4.13
C GLU A 44 11.36 12.02 3.77
N GLU A 45 11.46 12.38 2.49
CA GLU A 45 11.27 13.78 2.06
C GLU A 45 9.88 14.31 2.47
N LEU A 46 8.83 13.50 2.29
CA LEU A 46 7.48 13.89 2.69
C LEU A 46 7.37 14.10 4.22
N LYS A 47 8.01 13.26 5.03
CA LYS A 47 8.06 13.42 6.49
C LYS A 47 8.81 14.68 6.88
N GLU A 48 9.97 14.94 6.26
CA GLU A 48 10.76 16.15 6.51
C GLU A 48 9.95 17.40 6.19
N LEU A 49 9.25 17.44 5.05
CA LEU A 49 8.37 18.54 4.69
C LEU A 49 7.24 18.72 5.71
N VAL A 50 6.54 17.65 6.08
CA VAL A 50 5.45 17.70 7.06
C VAL A 50 5.94 18.22 8.41
N SER A 51 7.15 17.85 8.84
CA SER A 51 7.75 18.27 10.12
C SER A 51 7.99 19.77 10.24
N ARG A 52 8.07 20.48 9.09
CA ARG A 52 8.18 21.95 9.03
C ARG A 52 6.89 22.68 9.42
N GLY A 53 5.78 21.94 9.47
CA GLY A 53 4.47 22.47 9.85
C GLY A 53 3.67 23.06 8.68
N ARG A 54 2.35 23.06 8.86
CA ARG A 54 1.37 23.41 7.82
C ARG A 54 1.61 24.77 7.19
N GLU A 55 1.75 25.81 8.02
CA GLU A 55 1.88 27.19 7.55
C GLU A 55 3.12 27.39 6.69
N GLN A 56 4.26 26.81 7.12
CA GLN A 56 5.50 26.91 6.37
C GLN A 56 5.41 26.19 5.03
N VAL A 57 4.85 24.97 5.00
CA VAL A 57 4.73 24.20 3.75
C VAL A 57 3.75 24.88 2.78
N LEU A 58 2.56 25.25 3.25
CA LEU A 58 1.52 25.83 2.39
C LEU A 58 1.79 27.30 2.01
N GLY A 59 2.66 27.98 2.74
CA GLY A 59 3.12 29.34 2.44
C GLY A 59 4.23 29.42 1.39
N ASP A 60 4.89 28.29 1.07
CA ASP A 60 6.01 28.24 0.13
C ASP A 60 5.68 27.33 -1.08
N ARG A 61 5.61 27.96 -2.25
CA ARG A 61 5.32 27.27 -3.52
C ARG A 61 6.33 26.16 -3.83
N THR A 62 7.59 26.33 -3.46
CA THR A 62 8.64 25.32 -3.68
C THR A 62 8.38 24.09 -2.81
N LEU A 63 8.01 24.29 -1.55
CA LEU A 63 7.70 23.20 -0.63
C LEU A 63 6.42 22.46 -1.03
N ILE A 64 5.41 23.18 -1.52
CA ILE A 64 4.20 22.59 -2.11
C ILE A 64 4.56 21.66 -3.28
N PHE A 65 5.39 22.12 -4.22
CA PHE A 65 5.77 21.29 -5.36
C PHE A 65 6.65 20.11 -4.95
N SER A 66 7.54 20.29 -3.98
CA SER A 66 8.31 19.17 -3.40
C SER A 66 7.36 18.12 -2.82
N MET A 67 6.41 18.52 -1.97
CA MET A 67 5.42 17.64 -1.37
C MET A 67 4.62 16.86 -2.42
N ARG A 68 4.10 17.56 -3.43
CA ARG A 68 3.35 16.93 -4.55
C ARG A 68 4.20 15.88 -5.25
N TYR A 69 5.45 16.21 -5.55
CA TYR A 69 6.35 15.31 -6.26
C TYR A 69 6.73 14.09 -5.42
N SER A 70 6.98 14.27 -4.12
CA SER A 70 7.23 13.16 -3.19
C SER A 70 6.05 12.18 -3.13
N VAL A 71 4.81 12.69 -3.10
CA VAL A 71 3.61 11.83 -3.17
C VAL A 71 3.54 11.04 -4.48
N ILE A 72 3.86 11.68 -5.61
CA ILE A 72 3.88 11.01 -6.93
C ILE A 72 4.89 9.87 -6.93
N LEU A 73 6.17 10.16 -6.61
CA LEU A 73 7.25 9.18 -6.66
C LEU A 73 6.99 7.99 -5.74
N MET A 74 6.55 8.27 -4.51
CA MET A 74 6.22 7.25 -3.52
C MET A 74 5.13 6.29 -4.03
N VAL A 75 4.04 6.83 -4.59
CA VAL A 75 2.93 6.01 -5.10
C VAL A 75 3.34 5.24 -6.35
N GLU A 76 4.11 5.85 -7.27
CA GLU A 76 4.59 5.20 -8.48
C GLU A 76 5.50 4.02 -8.18
N ALA A 77 6.52 4.21 -7.34
CA ALA A 77 7.44 3.14 -6.97
C ALA A 77 6.72 1.93 -6.32
N LEU A 78 5.73 2.20 -5.45
CA LEU A 78 4.94 1.15 -4.80
C LEU A 78 3.94 0.48 -5.73
N ALA A 79 3.37 1.22 -6.70
CA ALA A 79 2.52 0.65 -7.72
C ALA A 79 3.32 -0.25 -8.67
N ASP A 80 4.50 0.18 -9.11
CA ASP A 80 5.40 -0.60 -9.96
C ASP A 80 5.86 -1.89 -9.26
N LEU A 81 6.17 -1.81 -7.96
CA LEU A 81 6.48 -3.00 -7.17
C LEU A 81 5.28 -3.93 -7.08
N SER A 82 4.07 -3.37 -6.90
CA SER A 82 2.84 -4.15 -6.86
C SER A 82 2.55 -4.85 -8.19
N PHE A 83 2.75 -4.18 -9.32
CA PHE A 83 2.67 -4.77 -10.65
C PHE A 83 3.67 -5.90 -10.81
N ALA A 84 4.95 -5.67 -10.46
CA ALA A 84 5.98 -6.69 -10.56
C ALA A 84 5.64 -7.94 -9.73
N ILE A 85 5.15 -7.78 -8.49
CA ILE A 85 4.70 -8.90 -7.65
C ILE A 85 3.53 -9.65 -8.32
N LEU A 86 2.50 -8.92 -8.77
CA LEU A 86 1.30 -9.51 -9.37
C LEU A 86 1.60 -10.28 -10.66
N GLU A 87 2.43 -9.71 -11.53
CA GLU A 87 2.82 -10.34 -12.77
C GLU A 87 3.71 -11.58 -12.54
N LYS A 88 4.74 -11.46 -11.70
CA LYS A 88 5.73 -12.53 -11.53
C LYS A 88 5.23 -13.68 -10.68
N ASP A 89 4.51 -13.39 -9.60
CA ASP A 89 4.13 -14.41 -8.61
C ASP A 89 2.74 -14.98 -8.88
N PHE A 90 1.84 -14.18 -9.48
CA PHE A 90 0.44 -14.54 -9.66
C PHE A 90 -0.03 -14.58 -11.12
N GLY A 91 0.79 -14.13 -12.07
CA GLY A 91 0.41 -14.07 -13.48
C GLY A 91 -0.73 -13.11 -13.78
N GLU A 92 -0.91 -12.08 -12.94
CA GLU A 92 -1.96 -11.07 -13.08
C GLU A 92 -1.42 -9.77 -13.63
N CYS A 93 -2.16 -9.14 -14.55
CA CYS A 93 -1.89 -7.79 -15.02
C CYS A 93 -3.00 -6.86 -14.52
N PRO A 94 -2.73 -5.95 -13.58
CA PRO A 94 -3.73 -5.04 -13.04
C PRO A 94 -4.05 -3.89 -14.02
N GLU A 95 -5.28 -3.36 -13.96
CA GLU A 95 -5.73 -2.29 -14.87
C GLU A 95 -5.22 -0.89 -14.48
N GLY A 96 -4.59 -0.77 -13.31
CA GLY A 96 -4.04 0.48 -12.78
C GLY A 96 -3.69 0.38 -11.30
N TYR A 97 -3.18 1.47 -10.72
CA TYR A 97 -2.58 1.44 -9.37
C TYR A 97 -3.57 1.00 -8.29
N ARG A 98 -4.82 1.51 -8.35
CA ARG A 98 -5.88 1.13 -7.39
C ARG A 98 -6.24 -0.35 -7.48
N ASP A 99 -6.19 -0.92 -8.68
CA ASP A 99 -6.45 -2.34 -8.91
C ASP A 99 -5.29 -3.20 -8.40
N ALA A 100 -4.04 -2.76 -8.64
CA ALA A 100 -2.83 -3.39 -8.13
C ALA A 100 -2.89 -3.59 -6.60
N PHE A 101 -3.13 -2.50 -5.86
CA PHE A 101 -3.19 -2.56 -4.40
C PHE A 101 -4.33 -3.45 -3.91
N ALA A 102 -5.50 -3.39 -4.56
CA ALA A 102 -6.64 -4.25 -4.22
C ALA A 102 -6.32 -5.75 -4.45
N ARG A 103 -5.63 -6.08 -5.54
CA ARG A 103 -5.23 -7.46 -5.86
C ARG A 103 -4.18 -8.00 -4.90
N LEU A 104 -3.19 -7.19 -4.50
CA LEU A 104 -2.23 -7.60 -3.46
C LEU A 104 -2.92 -8.01 -2.15
N ALA A 105 -3.94 -7.26 -1.73
CA ALA A 105 -4.73 -7.64 -0.56
C ALA A 105 -5.52 -8.95 -0.77
N LYS A 106 -6.14 -9.14 -1.95
CA LYS A 106 -6.82 -10.41 -2.29
C LYS A 106 -5.87 -11.60 -2.28
N ARG A 107 -4.61 -11.40 -2.69
CA ARG A 107 -3.54 -12.41 -2.64
C ARG A 107 -2.92 -12.57 -1.24
N GLY A 108 -3.33 -11.77 -0.27
CA GLY A 108 -2.84 -11.82 1.11
C GLY A 108 -1.39 -11.35 1.27
N VAL A 109 -0.85 -10.64 0.27
CA VAL A 109 0.49 -10.02 0.33
C VAL A 109 0.49 -8.86 1.31
N VAL A 110 -0.60 -8.09 1.33
CA VAL A 110 -0.81 -6.98 2.27
C VAL A 110 -2.17 -7.08 2.96
N LYS A 111 -2.33 -6.42 4.11
CA LYS A 111 -3.62 -6.27 4.78
C LYS A 111 -4.61 -5.46 3.92
N PRO A 112 -5.92 -5.79 3.93
CA PRO A 112 -6.94 -5.03 3.21
C PRO A 112 -7.00 -3.54 3.59
N SER A 113 -6.77 -3.19 4.86
CA SER A 113 -6.76 -1.80 5.34
C SER A 113 -5.64 -0.97 4.71
N LEU A 114 -4.44 -1.55 4.59
CA LEU A 114 -3.28 -0.91 3.97
C LEU A 114 -3.50 -0.72 2.47
N ALA A 115 -4.02 -1.75 1.78
CA ALA A 115 -4.39 -1.64 0.38
C ALA A 115 -5.42 -0.52 0.15
N GLU A 116 -6.44 -0.40 1.00
CA GLU A 116 -7.43 0.67 0.85
C GLU A 116 -6.82 2.06 1.12
N GLY A 117 -5.89 2.18 2.07
CA GLY A 117 -5.10 3.40 2.25
C GLY A 117 -4.28 3.78 1.01
N MET A 118 -3.56 2.82 0.44
CA MET A 118 -2.79 3.02 -0.79
C MET A 118 -3.68 3.36 -2.00
N ARG A 119 -4.92 2.83 -2.07
CA ARG A 119 -5.89 3.20 -3.11
C ARG A 119 -6.35 4.66 -3.01
N ARG A 120 -6.45 5.21 -1.80
CA ARG A 120 -6.70 6.65 -1.60
C ARG A 120 -5.51 7.48 -2.06
N LEU A 121 -4.30 7.10 -1.66
CA LEU A 121 -3.07 7.77 -2.12
C LEU A 121 -2.87 7.69 -3.64
N ALA A 122 -3.22 6.57 -4.27
CA ALA A 122 -3.25 6.45 -5.72
C ALA A 122 -4.22 7.44 -6.38
N SER A 123 -5.37 7.65 -5.74
CA SER A 123 -6.36 8.63 -6.21
C SER A 123 -5.84 10.06 -6.05
N LEU A 124 -5.14 10.35 -4.95
CA LEU A 124 -4.47 11.63 -4.70
C LEU A 124 -3.39 11.91 -5.76
N ARG A 125 -2.49 10.94 -6.02
CA ARG A 125 -1.52 11.02 -7.12
C ARG A 125 -2.20 11.30 -8.46
N ASN A 126 -3.33 10.63 -8.74
CA ASN A 126 -4.08 10.86 -9.97
C ASN A 126 -4.63 12.28 -10.08
N LEU A 127 -5.07 12.86 -8.97
CA LEU A 127 -5.50 14.27 -8.90
C LEU A 127 -4.30 15.20 -9.19
N ILE A 128 -3.15 14.96 -8.56
CA ILE A 128 -1.93 15.77 -8.73
C ILE A 128 -1.47 15.78 -10.19
N VAL A 129 -1.47 14.63 -10.87
CA VAL A 129 -0.93 14.49 -12.23
C VAL A 129 -1.95 14.86 -13.31
N HIS A 130 -3.17 14.32 -13.25
CA HIS A 130 -4.13 14.41 -14.37
C HIS A 130 -5.19 15.50 -14.19
N ARG A 131 -5.32 16.06 -12.99
CA ARG A 131 -6.30 17.10 -12.68
C ARG A 131 -5.65 18.23 -11.90
N TYR A 132 -4.42 18.58 -12.28
CA TYR A 132 -3.55 19.50 -11.53
C TYR A 132 -4.19 20.89 -11.27
N TRP A 133 -5.11 21.32 -12.14
CA TRP A 133 -5.86 22.58 -11.97
C TRP A 133 -6.90 22.53 -10.83
N ALA A 134 -7.30 21.34 -10.40
CA ALA A 134 -8.25 21.10 -9.31
C ALA A 134 -7.56 20.63 -8.02
N VAL A 135 -6.22 20.71 -7.96
CA VAL A 135 -5.46 20.31 -6.78
C VAL A 135 -5.66 21.31 -5.66
N ASN A 136 -6.11 20.81 -4.52
CA ASN A 136 -6.12 21.54 -3.25
C ASN A 136 -4.91 21.06 -2.42
N ASP A 137 -3.93 21.95 -2.22
CA ASP A 137 -2.70 21.63 -1.48
C ASP A 137 -2.93 21.38 0.00
N GLU A 138 -3.94 22.03 0.59
CA GLU A 138 -4.34 21.78 1.97
C GLU A 138 -4.76 20.32 2.13
N ARG A 139 -5.55 19.82 1.18
CA ARG A 139 -6.00 18.43 1.17
C ARG A 139 -4.84 17.45 1.01
N ILE A 140 -3.85 17.76 0.18
CA ILE A 140 -2.65 16.90 0.03
C ILE A 140 -1.89 16.83 1.35
N TYR A 141 -1.67 17.99 1.98
CA TYR A 141 -1.01 18.06 3.28
C TYR A 141 -1.80 17.25 4.34
N GLU A 142 -3.10 17.46 4.42
CA GLU A 142 -3.98 16.74 5.36
C GLU A 142 -4.00 15.23 5.12
N GLU A 143 -4.04 14.76 3.87
CA GLU A 143 -3.97 13.32 3.58
C GLU A 143 -2.60 12.72 3.94
N ALA A 144 -1.50 13.48 3.77
CA ALA A 144 -0.17 13.06 4.19
C ALA A 144 -0.05 12.95 5.73
N VAL A 145 -0.47 14.01 6.45
CA VAL A 145 -0.42 14.08 7.92
C VAL A 145 -1.45 13.18 8.59
N GLY A 146 -2.63 13.02 8.00
CA GLY A 146 -3.79 12.29 8.53
C GLY A 146 -3.67 10.76 8.49
N GLY A 147 -2.45 10.23 8.56
CA GLY A 147 -2.16 8.80 8.56
C GLY A 147 -1.70 8.22 7.22
N GLY A 148 -1.59 9.03 6.16
CA GLY A 148 -1.03 8.60 4.88
C GLY A 148 0.39 8.05 5.02
N ILE A 149 1.25 8.74 5.78
CA ILE A 149 2.62 8.30 6.07
C ILE A 149 2.63 6.92 6.75
N GLY A 150 1.86 6.72 7.82
CA GLY A 150 1.82 5.45 8.54
C GLY A 150 1.31 4.28 7.68
N ILE A 151 0.30 4.53 6.83
CA ILE A 151 -0.15 3.54 5.84
C ILE A 151 0.97 3.12 4.91
N VAL A 152 1.77 4.07 4.41
CA VAL A 152 2.86 3.78 3.49
C VAL A 152 3.97 3.01 4.20
N GLU A 153 4.34 3.40 5.42
CA GLU A 153 5.35 2.70 6.22
C GLU A 153 4.98 1.22 6.45
N GLU A 154 3.75 0.97 6.89
CA GLU A 154 3.25 -0.39 7.11
C GLU A 154 3.14 -1.17 5.79
N PHE A 155 2.69 -0.52 4.72
CA PHE A 155 2.62 -1.16 3.40
C PHE A 155 4.02 -1.55 2.92
N VAL A 156 5.00 -0.64 2.96
CA VAL A 156 6.42 -0.88 2.64
C VAL A 156 6.97 -2.03 3.45
N ALA A 157 6.67 -2.10 4.76
CA ALA A 157 7.10 -3.20 5.60
C ALA A 157 6.52 -4.55 5.15
N GLU A 158 5.22 -4.63 4.87
CA GLU A 158 4.58 -5.88 4.43
C GLU A 158 5.10 -6.36 3.07
N VAL A 159 5.22 -5.46 2.07
CA VAL A 159 5.76 -5.84 0.77
C VAL A 159 7.26 -6.16 0.84
N SER A 160 8.04 -5.45 1.67
CA SER A 160 9.45 -5.75 1.90
C SER A 160 9.64 -7.13 2.53
N ASN A 161 8.82 -7.47 3.52
CA ASN A 161 8.84 -8.79 4.16
C ASN A 161 8.45 -9.88 3.16
N TYR A 162 7.46 -9.62 2.31
CA TYR A 162 7.05 -10.57 1.26
C TYR A 162 8.17 -10.84 0.25
N VAL A 163 8.86 -9.80 -0.24
CA VAL A 163 9.91 -9.97 -1.27
C VAL A 163 11.25 -10.47 -0.72
N GLU A 164 11.55 -10.22 0.56
CA GLU A 164 12.77 -10.71 1.22
C GLU A 164 12.62 -12.06 1.91
N ALA A 165 11.38 -12.55 2.11
CA ALA A 165 11.12 -13.87 2.66
C ALA A 165 11.93 -14.93 1.89
N LYS A 166 12.90 -15.53 2.58
CA LYS A 166 13.64 -16.69 2.09
C LYS A 166 12.81 -17.96 2.37
N ASP A 167 12.99 -18.97 1.53
CA ASP A 167 12.51 -20.33 1.81
C ASP A 167 13.05 -20.74 3.21
N PRO A 168 12.22 -21.29 4.11
CA PRO A 168 12.69 -21.82 5.40
C PRO A 168 13.72 -22.94 5.25
#